data_AF-A0A935VH17-F1
#
_entry.id   AF-A0A935VH17-F1
#
_cell.length_a   1.000
_cell.length_b   1.000
_cell.length_c   1.000
_cell.angle_alpha   90.00
_cell.angle_beta   90.00
_cell.angle_gamma   90.00
#
_symmetry.space_group_name_H-M   'P 1'
#
loop_
_entity.id
_entity.type
_entity.pdbx_description
1 polymer ?
#
loop_
_entity_poly.entity_id
_entity_poly.type
_entity_poly.pdbx_seq_one_letter_code
_entity_poly.pdbx_strand_id
1 'polypeptide(L)'
;MINYLANLGIPRSGEVIRAGLISKYEGIPVEKALGTIFTDRIFDVMMLAIVIGLTMLIGGSDFLSYLDENVNLAQKFNALLNSPVFIVVFLLTAVIITYYSYSYRDNIKNSIIGKKIFGLVAGFSAGVQSVRSVSSIPLFLFYTISIWVLYYFMMYLAFFAFLPTSHLGPIAGLVVFVFGSLGILIPTPGGMGSYHYLVGEALAMFGINGSDAFSFANIVFFSIQIFVNILFGIISLILLPAINKD
;
A
#
# COMPACT_ATOMS: atom_id res chain seq x y z
N MET A 1 14.84 -0.67 -3.96
CA MET A 1 14.13 -0.48 -5.24
C MET A 1 13.90 -1.76 -6.03
N ILE A 2 14.68 -2.84 -5.82
CA ILE A 2 14.47 -4.15 -6.49
C ILE A 2 13.05 -4.70 -6.25
N ASN A 3 12.49 -4.49 -5.06
CA ASN A 3 11.11 -4.84 -4.71
C ASN A 3 10.07 -4.15 -5.60
N TYR A 4 10.22 -2.85 -5.86
CA TYR A 4 9.31 -2.11 -6.73
C TYR A 4 9.41 -2.55 -8.18
N LEU A 5 10.64 -2.83 -8.65
CA LEU A 5 10.87 -3.42 -9.97
C LEU A 5 10.21 -4.79 -10.12
N ALA A 6 10.32 -5.66 -9.11
CA ALA A 6 9.68 -6.97 -9.14
C ALA A 6 8.14 -6.90 -9.18
N ASN A 7 7.55 -5.92 -8.47
CA ASN A 7 6.10 -5.69 -8.47
C ASN A 7 5.54 -5.25 -9.84
N LEU A 8 6.39 -4.75 -10.76
CA LEU A 8 6.00 -4.47 -12.14
C LEU A 8 5.78 -5.75 -12.95
N GLY A 9 6.60 -6.77 -12.72
CA GLY A 9 6.50 -8.05 -13.43
C GLY A 9 5.44 -8.97 -12.83
N ILE A 10 5.58 -9.29 -11.55
CA ILE A 10 4.63 -10.16 -10.83
C ILE A 10 4.02 -9.34 -9.68
N PRO A 11 2.70 -9.12 -9.67
CA PRO A 11 2.02 -8.40 -8.60
C PRO A 11 2.37 -8.95 -7.22
N ARG A 12 2.68 -8.05 -6.27
CA ARG A 12 2.98 -8.37 -4.86
C ARG A 12 4.21 -9.26 -4.60
N SER A 13 4.96 -9.66 -5.64
CA SER A 13 6.19 -10.47 -5.48
C SER A 13 7.34 -9.71 -4.81
N GLY A 14 7.35 -8.38 -4.92
CA GLY A 14 8.44 -7.52 -4.46
C GLY A 14 8.69 -7.57 -2.95
N GLU A 15 7.66 -7.81 -2.16
CA GLU A 15 7.78 -7.94 -0.70
C GLU A 15 8.50 -9.24 -0.30
N VAL A 16 8.14 -10.34 -0.97
CA VAL A 16 8.80 -11.64 -0.79
C VAL A 16 10.27 -11.55 -1.23
N ILE A 17 10.53 -10.90 -2.37
CA ILE A 17 11.88 -10.68 -2.88
C ILE A 17 12.70 -9.80 -1.93
N ARG A 18 12.11 -8.72 -1.37
CA ARG A 18 12.78 -7.88 -0.36
C ARG A 18 13.21 -8.71 0.85
N ALA A 19 12.29 -9.50 1.41
CA ALA A 19 12.59 -10.33 2.57
C ALA A 19 13.67 -11.39 2.27
N GLY A 20 13.61 -12.02 1.10
CA GLY A 20 14.61 -12.99 0.65
C GLY A 20 15.99 -12.37 0.43
N LEU A 21 16.07 -11.18 -0.17
CA LEU A 21 17.33 -10.47 -0.38
C LEU A 21 17.95 -10.01 0.93
N ILE A 22 17.16 -9.43 1.84
CA ILE A 22 17.62 -9.05 3.19
C ILE A 22 18.14 -10.30 3.90
N SER A 23 17.44 -11.43 3.79
CA SER A 23 17.90 -12.65 4.46
C SER A 23 19.19 -13.20 3.89
N LYS A 24 19.33 -13.17 2.56
CA LYS A 24 20.53 -13.65 1.87
C LYS A 24 21.75 -12.78 2.16
N TYR A 25 21.61 -11.46 2.13
CA TYR A 25 22.73 -10.53 2.20
C TYR A 25 23.06 -10.03 3.60
N GLU A 26 22.07 -9.90 4.49
CA GLU A 26 22.26 -9.38 5.85
C GLU A 26 22.24 -10.48 6.92
N GLY A 27 22.02 -11.74 6.53
CA GLY A 27 21.92 -12.87 7.45
C GLY A 27 20.70 -12.81 8.40
N ILE A 28 19.76 -11.91 8.15
CA ILE A 28 18.55 -11.74 8.98
C ILE A 28 17.53 -12.84 8.60
N PRO A 29 16.91 -13.54 9.56
CA PRO A 29 15.86 -14.51 9.25
C PRO A 29 14.73 -13.90 8.43
N VAL A 30 14.28 -14.60 7.37
CA VAL A 30 13.21 -14.14 6.45
C VAL A 30 11.95 -13.75 7.23
N GLU A 31 11.64 -14.47 8.30
CA GLU A 31 10.47 -14.25 9.15
C GLU A 31 10.50 -12.87 9.83
N LYS A 32 11.68 -12.44 10.28
CA LYS A 32 11.86 -11.12 10.87
C LYS A 32 11.75 -10.02 9.81
N ALA A 33 12.36 -10.24 8.64
CA ALA A 33 12.27 -9.31 7.52
C ALA A 33 10.82 -9.16 6.99
N LEU A 34 10.03 -10.23 7.00
CA LEU A 34 8.60 -10.16 6.68
C LEU A 34 7.80 -9.41 7.76
N GLY A 35 8.12 -9.61 9.04
CA GLY A 35 7.48 -8.89 10.15
C GLY A 35 7.69 -7.37 10.10
N THR A 36 8.87 -6.90 9.68
CA THR A 36 9.12 -5.46 9.48
C THR A 36 8.34 -4.91 8.30
N ILE A 37 8.31 -5.62 7.17
CA ILE A 37 7.50 -5.23 5.99
C ILE A 37 6.01 -5.13 6.36
N PHE A 38 5.49 -6.07 7.13
CA PHE A 38 4.11 -6.02 7.59
C PHE A 38 3.83 -4.77 8.44
N THR A 39 4.78 -4.40 9.29
CA THR A 39 4.64 -3.18 10.08
C THR A 39 4.64 -1.94 9.19
N ASP A 40 5.56 -1.85 8.21
CA ASP A 40 5.56 -0.77 7.22
C ASP A 40 4.15 -0.60 6.63
N ARG A 41 3.48 -1.72 6.29
CA ARG A 41 2.11 -1.72 5.74
C ARG A 41 1.03 -1.24 6.70
N ILE A 42 1.13 -1.56 8.00
CA ILE A 42 0.18 -1.03 8.99
C ILE A 42 0.26 0.49 9.01
N PHE A 43 1.48 1.05 9.08
CA PHE A 43 1.66 2.50 9.10
C PHE A 43 1.24 3.17 7.80
N ASP A 44 1.51 2.55 6.64
CA ASP A 44 1.00 3.03 5.35
C ASP A 44 -0.54 3.09 5.34
N VAL A 45 -1.22 2.05 5.83
CA VAL A 45 -2.70 2.01 5.89
C VAL A 45 -3.23 3.06 6.86
N MET A 46 -2.59 3.24 8.02
CA MET A 46 -2.95 4.29 8.98
C MET A 46 -2.80 5.68 8.39
N MET A 47 -1.68 5.95 7.71
CA MET A 47 -1.45 7.23 7.04
C MET A 47 -2.44 7.47 5.91
N LEU A 48 -2.75 6.46 5.10
CA LEU A 48 -3.77 6.56 4.06
C LEU A 48 -5.13 6.92 4.68
N ALA A 49 -5.51 6.28 5.78
CA ALA A 49 -6.76 6.59 6.48
C ALA A 49 -6.79 8.03 7.02
N ILE A 50 -5.67 8.52 7.56
CA ILE A 50 -5.54 9.91 8.00
C ILE A 50 -5.69 10.86 6.83
N VAL A 51 -5.01 10.61 5.71
CA VAL A 51 -5.10 11.47 4.52
C VAL A 51 -6.51 11.45 3.94
N ILE A 52 -7.17 10.30 3.85
CA ILE A 52 -8.58 10.20 3.45
C ILE A 52 -9.46 11.04 4.39
N GLY A 53 -9.27 10.93 5.71
CA GLY A 53 -10.01 11.73 6.69
C GLY A 53 -9.79 13.23 6.50
N LEU A 54 -8.55 13.66 6.26
CA LEU A 54 -8.23 15.06 5.96
C LEU A 54 -8.89 15.51 4.65
N THR A 55 -8.88 14.68 3.61
CA THR A 55 -9.55 14.96 2.33
C THR A 55 -11.06 15.05 2.50
N MET A 56 -11.68 14.24 3.37
CA MET A 56 -13.11 14.37 3.68
C MET A 56 -13.43 15.69 4.38
N LEU A 57 -12.55 16.16 5.28
CA LEU A 57 -12.75 17.40 6.02
C LEU A 57 -12.52 18.65 5.15
N ILE A 58 -11.52 18.61 4.27
CA ILE A 58 -11.05 19.78 3.51
C ILE A 58 -11.56 19.78 2.06
N GLY A 59 -11.74 18.60 1.46
CA GLY A 59 -12.17 18.38 0.08
C GLY A 59 -13.63 18.72 -0.21
N GLY A 60 -14.42 19.03 0.82
CA GLY A 60 -15.76 19.60 0.67
C GLY A 60 -16.81 18.63 0.13
N SER A 61 -17.89 19.20 -0.42
CA SER A 61 -19.06 18.47 -0.91
C SER A 61 -18.75 17.57 -2.10
N ASP A 62 -17.83 17.93 -2.98
CA ASP A 62 -17.62 17.22 -4.25
C ASP A 62 -17.02 15.82 -4.02
N PHE A 63 -16.06 15.72 -3.09
CA PHE A 63 -15.50 14.42 -2.66
C PHE A 63 -16.55 13.55 -1.96
N LEU A 64 -17.37 14.16 -1.09
CA LEU A 64 -18.43 13.44 -0.36
C LEU A 64 -19.54 12.96 -1.30
N SER A 65 -20.00 13.81 -2.22
CA SER A 65 -20.98 13.46 -3.25
C SER A 65 -20.49 12.31 -4.12
N TYR A 66 -19.21 12.31 -4.53
CA TYR A 66 -18.67 11.17 -5.27
C TYR A 66 -18.68 9.87 -4.46
N LEU A 67 -18.29 9.92 -3.18
CA LEU A 67 -18.31 8.74 -2.32
C LEU A 67 -19.74 8.21 -2.12
N ASP A 68 -20.72 9.10 -2.02
CA ASP A 68 -22.13 8.73 -1.90
C ASP A 68 -22.69 8.14 -3.20
N GLU A 69 -22.41 8.77 -4.36
CA GLU A 69 -22.91 8.32 -5.67
C GLU A 69 -22.25 7.02 -6.15
N ASN A 70 -20.92 6.90 -6.03
CA ASN A 70 -20.15 5.82 -6.68
C ASN A 70 -19.79 4.70 -5.72
N VAL A 71 -19.44 5.04 -4.48
CA VAL A 71 -19.04 4.03 -3.50
C VAL A 71 -20.23 3.58 -2.66
N ASN A 72 -21.19 4.50 -2.43
CA ASN A 72 -22.32 4.32 -1.54
C ASN A 72 -21.83 3.74 -0.20
N LEU A 73 -20.73 4.31 0.29
CA LEU A 73 -19.85 3.74 1.32
C LEU A 73 -20.62 3.55 2.62
N ALA A 74 -21.47 4.52 2.99
CA ALA A 74 -22.32 4.46 4.17
C ALA A 74 -23.36 3.32 4.08
N GLN A 75 -23.95 3.11 2.89
CA GLN A 75 -24.97 2.08 2.67
C GLN A 75 -24.34 0.70 2.53
N LYS A 76 -23.17 0.57 1.88
CA LYS A 76 -22.40 -0.69 1.79
C LYS A 76 -21.76 -1.07 3.11
N PHE A 77 -21.18 -0.14 3.88
CA PHE A 77 -20.70 -0.42 5.23
C PHE A 77 -21.85 -0.78 6.17
N ASN A 78 -22.97 -0.06 6.14
CA ASN A 78 -24.15 -0.47 6.91
C ASN A 78 -24.69 -1.82 6.45
N ALA A 79 -24.73 -2.10 5.14
CA ALA A 79 -25.18 -3.39 4.63
C ALA A 79 -24.22 -4.53 5.02
N LEU A 80 -22.91 -4.30 5.04
CA LEU A 80 -21.91 -5.29 5.47
C LEU A 80 -21.97 -5.54 6.98
N LEU A 81 -22.00 -4.46 7.78
CA LEU A 81 -22.00 -4.54 9.25
C LEU A 81 -23.34 -5.00 9.81
N ASN A 82 -24.46 -4.77 9.12
CA ASN A 82 -25.79 -5.23 9.53
C ASN A 82 -26.23 -6.50 8.79
N SER A 83 -25.44 -7.04 7.86
CA SER A 83 -25.76 -8.31 7.20
C SER A 83 -25.57 -9.45 8.20
N PRO A 84 -26.65 -10.17 8.58
CA PRO A 84 -26.55 -11.30 9.48
C PRO A 84 -25.63 -12.38 8.90
N VAL A 85 -25.62 -12.51 7.57
CA VAL A 85 -24.79 -13.49 6.85
C VAL A 85 -23.32 -13.16 6.97
N PHE A 86 -22.93 -11.88 6.84
CA PHE A 86 -21.52 -11.49 6.95
C PHE A 86 -20.99 -11.69 8.38
N ILE A 87 -21.77 -11.28 9.39
CA ILE A 87 -21.43 -11.50 10.80
C ILE A 87 -21.30 -13.00 11.10
N VAL A 88 -22.25 -13.82 10.63
CA VAL A 88 -22.24 -15.27 10.84
C VAL A 88 -21.07 -15.93 10.12
N VAL A 89 -20.75 -15.54 8.88
CA VAL A 89 -19.59 -16.08 8.13
C VAL A 89 -18.28 -15.64 8.78
N PHE A 90 -18.16 -14.39 9.23
CA PHE A 90 -16.98 -13.89 9.93
C PHE A 90 -16.78 -14.57 11.30
N LEU A 91 -17.85 -14.74 12.08
CA LEU A 91 -17.81 -15.47 13.35
C LEU A 91 -17.53 -16.96 13.13
N LEU A 92 -18.15 -17.59 12.13
CA LEU A 92 -17.87 -19.00 11.80
C LEU A 92 -16.44 -19.19 11.34
N THR A 93 -15.91 -18.33 10.47
CA THR A 93 -14.51 -18.41 10.05
C THR A 93 -13.56 -18.14 11.21
N ALA A 94 -13.82 -17.16 12.06
CA ALA A 94 -13.04 -16.91 13.27
C ALA A 94 -13.10 -18.10 14.25
N VAL A 95 -14.27 -18.71 14.45
CA VAL A 95 -14.46 -19.87 15.33
C VAL A 95 -13.79 -21.11 14.74
N ILE A 96 -13.87 -21.35 13.43
CA ILE A 96 -13.19 -22.44 12.73
C ILE A 96 -11.68 -22.27 12.87
N ILE A 97 -11.15 -21.06 12.60
CA ILE A 97 -9.72 -20.76 12.76
C ILE A 97 -9.28 -20.98 14.21
N THR A 98 -10.10 -20.53 15.18
CA THR A 98 -9.80 -20.69 16.61
C THR A 98 -9.86 -22.16 17.03
N TYR A 99 -10.88 -22.91 16.61
CA TYR A 99 -11.08 -24.32 16.89
C TYR A 99 -9.96 -25.18 16.29
N TYR A 100 -9.59 -24.98 15.02
CA TYR A 100 -8.47 -25.70 14.41
C TYR A 100 -7.13 -25.33 15.07
N SER A 101 -6.93 -24.07 15.42
CA SER A 101 -5.72 -23.61 16.14
C SER A 101 -5.60 -24.20 17.55
N TYR A 102 -6.74 -24.45 18.22
CA TYR A 102 -6.78 -25.04 19.57
C TYR A 102 -6.74 -26.57 19.54
N SER A 103 -7.50 -27.20 18.64
CA SER A 103 -7.69 -28.66 18.57
C SER A 103 -6.51 -29.40 17.95
N TYR A 104 -5.73 -28.75 17.08
CA TYR A 104 -4.55 -29.36 16.44
C TYR A 104 -3.23 -28.74 16.91
N ARG A 105 -3.24 -28.05 18.06
CA ARG A 105 -2.11 -27.27 18.57
C ARG A 105 -0.81 -28.07 18.68
N ASP A 106 -0.88 -29.34 19.12
CA ASP A 106 0.30 -30.20 19.30
C ASP A 106 0.71 -30.97 18.03
N ASN A 107 -0.25 -31.29 17.15
CA ASN A 107 0.01 -31.93 15.85
C ASN A 107 0.56 -30.94 14.81
N ILE A 108 0.11 -29.68 14.84
CA ILE A 108 0.65 -28.60 14.02
C ILE A 108 2.04 -28.22 14.53
N LYS A 109 2.24 -28.01 15.84
CA LYS A 109 3.57 -27.69 16.38
C LYS A 109 4.63 -28.76 16.13
N ASN A 110 4.26 -30.04 16.00
CA ASN A 110 5.22 -31.13 15.82
C ASN A 110 5.41 -31.60 14.37
N SER A 111 4.52 -31.21 13.43
CA SER A 111 4.73 -31.53 12.01
C SER A 111 5.82 -30.66 11.38
N ILE A 112 6.48 -31.17 10.34
CA ILE A 112 7.52 -30.43 9.60
C ILE A 112 6.97 -29.10 9.05
N ILE A 113 5.71 -29.11 8.58
CA ILE A 113 5.03 -27.94 8.03
C ILE A 113 4.65 -26.97 9.15
N GLY A 114 4.13 -27.47 10.27
CA GLY A 114 3.68 -26.59 11.32
C GLY A 114 4.80 -26.05 12.21
N LYS A 115 5.96 -26.71 12.33
CA LYS A 115 7.19 -26.07 12.85
C LYS A 115 7.64 -24.89 11.97
N LYS A 116 7.53 -25.04 10.65
CA LYS A 116 7.85 -23.98 9.69
C LYS A 116 6.85 -22.82 9.77
N ILE A 117 5.56 -23.12 9.85
CA ILE A 117 4.50 -22.10 10.05
C ILE A 117 4.62 -21.42 11.41
N PHE A 118 4.88 -22.16 12.49
CA PHE A 118 5.03 -21.58 13.83
C PHE A 118 6.30 -20.74 13.92
N GLY A 119 7.38 -21.13 13.25
CA GLY A 119 8.58 -20.31 13.06
C GLY A 119 8.28 -19.01 12.30
N LEU A 120 7.52 -19.08 11.20
CA LEU A 120 7.04 -17.91 10.45
C LEU A 120 6.20 -16.97 11.32
N VAL A 121 5.24 -17.51 12.07
CA VAL A 121 4.34 -16.72 12.95
C VAL A 121 5.09 -16.13 14.14
N ALA A 122 5.99 -16.88 14.77
CA ALA A 122 6.81 -16.40 15.87
C ALA A 122 7.80 -15.32 15.41
N GLY A 123 8.46 -15.51 14.27
CA GLY A 123 9.35 -14.51 13.69
C GLY A 123 8.61 -13.26 13.19
N PHE A 124 7.40 -13.42 12.66
CA PHE A 124 6.48 -12.33 12.35
C PHE A 124 6.10 -11.53 13.60
N SER A 125 5.65 -12.20 14.66
CA SER A 125 5.32 -11.56 15.94
C SER A 125 6.54 -10.85 16.54
N ALA A 126 7.74 -11.42 16.40
CA ALA A 126 8.97 -10.77 16.81
C ALA A 126 9.31 -9.53 15.97
N GLY A 127 9.05 -9.56 14.65
CA GLY A 127 9.21 -8.39 13.77
C GLY A 127 8.19 -7.28 14.03
N VAL A 128 6.93 -7.61 14.34
CA VAL A 128 5.94 -6.61 14.79
C VAL A 128 6.30 -6.04 16.16
N GLN A 129 6.86 -6.86 17.06
CA GLN A 129 7.34 -6.37 18.36
C GLN A 129 8.63 -5.52 18.23
N SER A 130 9.45 -5.71 17.20
CA SER A 130 10.67 -4.89 17.02
C SER A 130 10.36 -3.42 16.74
N VAL A 131 9.13 -3.12 16.34
CA VAL A 131 8.60 -1.76 16.16
C VAL A 131 8.52 -1.03 17.50
N ARG A 132 8.22 -1.78 18.58
CA ARG A 132 8.29 -1.25 19.95
C ARG A 132 9.72 -1.00 20.43
N SER A 133 10.72 -1.56 19.74
CA SER A 133 12.14 -1.32 20.00
C SER A 133 12.78 -0.31 19.05
N VAL A 134 11.98 0.44 18.28
CA VAL A 134 12.52 1.53 17.45
C VAL A 134 13.19 2.55 18.35
N SER A 135 14.47 2.82 18.08
CA SER A 135 15.34 3.66 18.92
C SER A 135 14.80 5.07 19.13
N SER A 136 14.01 5.59 18.20
CA SER A 136 13.37 6.91 18.28
C SER A 136 12.01 6.94 17.58
N ILE A 137 10.94 6.79 18.35
CA ILE A 137 9.55 6.94 17.86
C ILE A 137 9.32 8.29 17.16
N PRO A 138 9.81 9.44 17.66
CA PRO A 138 9.61 10.72 16.98
C PRO A 138 10.22 10.78 15.58
N LEU A 139 11.42 10.23 15.41
CA LEU A 139 12.12 10.23 14.12
C LEU A 139 11.42 9.29 13.12
N PHE A 140 10.93 8.14 13.60
CA PHE A 140 10.12 7.23 12.80
C PHE A 140 8.85 7.91 12.29
N LEU A 141 8.08 8.55 13.18
CA LEU A 141 6.87 9.28 12.80
C LEU A 141 7.17 10.43 11.83
N PHE A 142 8.27 11.16 12.06
CA PHE A 142 8.72 12.20 11.15
C PHE A 142 8.94 11.66 9.74
N TYR A 143 9.72 10.58 9.59
CA TYR A 143 9.95 9.98 8.26
C TYR A 143 8.66 9.44 7.63
N THR A 144 7.80 8.76 8.39
CA THR A 144 6.51 8.28 7.87
C THR A 144 5.67 9.43 7.34
N ILE A 145 5.50 10.51 8.11
CA ILE A 145 4.73 11.68 7.68
C ILE A 145 5.40 12.37 6.48
N SER A 146 6.73 12.55 6.51
CA SER A 146 7.48 13.16 5.42
C SER A 146 7.31 12.41 4.10
N ILE A 147 7.33 11.07 4.11
CA ILE A 147 7.11 10.27 2.89
C ILE A 147 5.75 10.58 2.27
N TRP A 148 4.69 10.60 3.09
CA TRP A 148 3.33 10.89 2.61
C TRP A 148 3.17 12.33 2.11
N VAL A 149 3.78 13.29 2.79
CA VAL A 149 3.82 14.70 2.35
C VAL A 149 4.56 14.83 1.02
N LEU A 150 5.69 14.15 0.85
CA LEU A 150 6.45 14.14 -0.40
C LEU A 150 5.67 13.46 -1.53
N TYR A 151 4.94 12.39 -1.26
CA TYR A 151 4.06 11.76 -2.25
C TYR A 151 2.90 12.66 -2.67
N TYR A 152 2.30 13.39 -1.73
CA TYR A 152 1.32 14.41 -2.05
C TYR A 152 1.93 15.51 -2.93
N PHE A 153 3.11 16.04 -2.57
CA PHE A 153 3.77 17.07 -3.37
C PHE A 153 4.18 16.55 -4.76
N MET A 154 4.60 15.30 -4.87
CA MET A 154 4.89 14.68 -6.16
C MET A 154 3.66 14.73 -7.07
N MET A 155 2.46 14.40 -6.55
CA MET A 155 1.22 14.49 -7.31
C MET A 155 0.85 15.95 -7.62
N TYR A 156 0.87 16.81 -6.61
CA TYR A 156 0.43 18.20 -6.74
C TYR A 156 1.32 19.00 -7.70
N LEU A 157 2.65 18.84 -7.61
CA LEU A 157 3.59 19.52 -8.49
C LEU A 157 3.49 19.02 -9.93
N ALA A 158 3.05 17.78 -10.16
CA ALA A 158 2.86 17.25 -11.50
C ALA A 158 1.76 17.99 -12.28
N PHE A 159 0.77 18.59 -11.59
CA PHE A 159 -0.26 19.39 -12.26
C PHE A 159 0.33 20.52 -13.09
N PHE A 160 1.39 21.17 -12.61
CA PHE A 160 2.03 22.29 -13.30
C PHE A 160 2.78 21.88 -14.56
N ALA A 161 3.09 20.60 -14.72
CA ALA A 161 3.76 20.08 -15.91
C ALA A 161 2.80 19.84 -17.09
N PHE A 162 1.48 19.91 -16.88
CA PHE A 162 0.48 19.61 -17.90
C PHE A 162 -0.63 20.67 -17.93
N LEU A 163 -0.75 21.37 -19.06
CA LEU A 163 -1.59 22.57 -19.20
C LEU A 163 -3.06 22.36 -18.76
N PRO A 164 -3.75 21.24 -19.12
CA PRO A 164 -5.11 20.99 -18.66
C PRO A 164 -5.26 20.92 -17.13
N THR A 165 -4.23 20.51 -16.39
CA THR A 165 -4.27 20.37 -14.93
C THR A 165 -3.59 21.51 -14.17
N SER A 166 -2.87 22.40 -14.85
CA SER A 166 -1.97 23.38 -14.21
C SER A 166 -2.68 24.43 -13.35
N HIS A 167 -3.97 24.63 -13.56
CA HIS A 167 -4.81 25.55 -12.80
C HIS A 167 -5.39 24.92 -11.52
N LEU A 168 -5.24 23.61 -11.33
CA LEU A 168 -5.82 22.89 -10.20
C LEU A 168 -5.11 23.25 -8.88
N GLY A 169 -5.92 23.53 -7.86
CA GLY A 169 -5.43 23.91 -6.54
C GLY A 169 -4.97 22.72 -5.68
N PRO A 170 -4.41 23.01 -4.49
CA PRO A 170 -3.94 22.00 -3.54
C PRO A 170 -5.01 20.97 -3.13
N ILE A 171 -6.27 21.41 -3.00
CA ILE A 171 -7.39 20.54 -2.62
C ILE A 171 -7.64 19.48 -3.70
N ALA A 172 -7.62 19.88 -4.98
CA ALA A 172 -7.70 18.94 -6.10
C ALA A 172 -6.53 17.96 -6.10
N GLY A 173 -5.32 18.45 -5.77
CA GLY A 173 -4.14 17.60 -5.62
C GLY A 173 -4.32 16.54 -4.54
N LEU A 174 -4.98 16.91 -3.44
CA LEU A 174 -5.21 16.02 -2.31
C LEU A 174 -6.25 14.94 -2.66
N VAL A 175 -7.32 15.32 -3.34
CA VAL A 175 -8.33 14.37 -3.85
C VAL A 175 -7.72 13.40 -4.85
N VAL A 176 -7.01 13.90 -5.86
CA VAL A 176 -6.34 13.06 -6.86
C VAL A 176 -5.28 12.15 -6.23
N PHE A 177 -4.55 12.64 -5.23
CA PHE A 177 -3.59 11.84 -4.48
C PHE A 177 -4.24 10.68 -3.71
N VAL A 178 -5.37 10.92 -3.06
CA VAL A 178 -6.14 9.85 -2.38
C VAL A 178 -6.63 8.81 -3.37
N PHE A 179 -7.24 9.24 -4.47
CA PHE A 179 -7.75 8.33 -5.50
C PHE A 179 -6.64 7.51 -6.16
N GLY A 180 -5.51 8.15 -6.48
CA GLY A 180 -4.32 7.47 -6.98
C GLY A 180 -3.79 6.43 -5.99
N SER A 181 -3.73 6.76 -4.71
CA SER A 181 -3.28 5.86 -3.65
C SER A 181 -4.21 4.65 -3.49
N LEU A 182 -5.53 4.86 -3.56
CA LEU A 182 -6.53 3.77 -3.61
C LEU A 182 -6.36 2.89 -4.86
N GLY A 183 -6.05 3.49 -6.01
CA GLY A 183 -5.80 2.77 -7.26
C GLY A 183 -4.58 1.86 -7.22
N ILE A 184 -3.51 2.28 -6.54
CA ILE A 184 -2.29 1.46 -6.34
C ILE A 184 -2.55 0.32 -5.34
N LEU A 185 -3.48 0.48 -4.41
CA LEU A 185 -3.82 -0.56 -3.42
C LEU A 185 -4.44 -1.80 -4.09
N ILE A 186 -5.21 -1.60 -5.16
CA ILE A 186 -5.81 -2.69 -5.95
C ILE A 186 -4.69 -3.55 -6.56
N PRO A 187 -4.73 -4.89 -6.43
CA PRO A 187 -3.61 -5.77 -6.75
C PRO A 187 -3.44 -6.01 -8.27
N THR A 188 -3.13 -4.95 -9.02
CA THR A 188 -2.74 -5.00 -10.42
C THR A 188 -1.21 -4.84 -10.58
N PRO A 189 -0.59 -5.34 -11.67
CA PRO A 189 0.85 -5.16 -11.91
C PRO A 189 1.23 -3.68 -11.85
N GLY A 190 2.08 -3.31 -10.90
CA GLY A 190 2.47 -1.91 -10.65
C GLY A 190 1.33 -0.92 -10.39
N GLY A 191 0.10 -1.34 -10.12
CA GLY A 191 -1.08 -0.46 -10.00
C GLY A 191 -1.68 -0.02 -11.35
N MET A 192 -1.27 -0.63 -12.46
CA MET A 192 -1.73 -0.26 -13.80
C MET A 192 -3.24 -0.48 -13.97
N GLY A 193 -3.90 0.38 -14.76
CA GLY A 193 -5.35 0.35 -14.97
C GLY A 193 -6.14 0.98 -13.81
N SER A 194 -6.10 0.38 -12.62
CA SER A 194 -6.81 0.87 -11.43
C SER A 194 -6.39 2.29 -11.02
N TYR A 195 -5.08 2.58 -11.05
CA TYR A 195 -4.57 3.93 -10.84
C TYR A 195 -5.11 4.92 -11.87
N HIS A 196 -5.11 4.54 -13.15
CA HIS A 196 -5.51 5.43 -14.26
C HIS A 196 -6.99 5.76 -14.19
N TYR A 197 -7.80 4.76 -13.88
CA TYR A 197 -9.23 4.92 -13.70
C TYR A 197 -9.52 5.89 -12.54
N LEU A 198 -9.01 5.61 -11.33
CA LEU A 198 -9.34 6.44 -10.17
C LEU A 198 -8.75 7.85 -10.23
N VAL A 199 -7.55 8.04 -10.77
CA VAL A 199 -7.02 9.39 -11.04
C VAL A 199 -7.88 10.12 -12.07
N GLY A 200 -8.36 9.40 -13.09
CA GLY A 200 -9.30 9.93 -14.08
C GLY A 200 -10.60 10.42 -13.45
N GLU A 201 -11.22 9.60 -12.61
CA GLU A 201 -12.44 9.94 -11.87
C GLU A 201 -12.23 11.17 -10.96
N ALA A 202 -11.11 11.22 -10.23
CA ALA A 202 -10.78 12.36 -9.39
C ALA A 202 -10.64 13.65 -10.19
N LEU A 203 -9.97 13.63 -11.34
CA LEU A 203 -9.83 14.80 -12.21
C LEU A 203 -11.14 15.19 -12.89
N ALA A 204 -12.01 14.23 -13.19
CA ALA A 204 -13.34 14.50 -13.73
C ALA A 204 -14.20 15.30 -12.75
N MET A 205 -14.06 15.09 -11.43
CA MET A 205 -14.73 15.93 -10.41
C MET A 205 -14.34 17.40 -10.51
N PHE A 206 -13.13 17.70 -10.99
CA PHE A 206 -12.64 19.07 -11.20
C PHE A 206 -12.84 19.57 -12.63
N GLY A 207 -13.68 18.89 -13.42
CA GLY A 207 -14.05 19.33 -14.78
C GLY A 207 -12.99 19.06 -15.85
N ILE A 208 -11.98 18.24 -15.57
CA ILE A 208 -10.99 17.84 -16.58
C ILE A 208 -11.60 16.80 -17.52
N ASN A 209 -11.42 16.99 -18.82
CA ASN A 209 -11.90 16.04 -19.82
C ASN A 209 -11.24 14.66 -19.64
N GLY A 210 -11.97 13.58 -19.88
CA GLY A 210 -11.47 12.21 -19.75
C GLY A 210 -10.17 11.93 -20.53
N SER A 211 -9.98 12.50 -21.73
CA SER A 211 -8.74 12.32 -22.49
C SER A 211 -7.54 12.98 -21.81
N ASP A 212 -7.74 14.18 -21.26
CA ASP A 212 -6.70 14.93 -20.56
C ASP A 212 -6.40 14.31 -19.20
N ALA A 213 -7.42 13.85 -18.48
CA ALA A 213 -7.29 13.16 -17.22
C ALA A 213 -6.52 11.84 -17.38
N PHE A 214 -6.83 11.05 -18.42
CA PHE A 214 -6.08 9.85 -18.76
C PHE A 214 -4.63 10.16 -19.14
N SER A 215 -4.40 11.22 -19.91
CA SER A 215 -3.05 11.66 -20.28
C SER A 215 -2.24 12.06 -19.05
N PHE A 216 -2.82 12.84 -18.13
CA PHE A 216 -2.19 13.20 -16.87
C PHE A 216 -1.85 11.95 -16.03
N ALA A 217 -2.79 11.02 -15.88
CA ALA A 217 -2.54 9.78 -15.14
C ALA A 217 -1.36 9.00 -15.71
N ASN A 218 -1.25 8.90 -17.04
CA ASN A 218 -0.11 8.26 -17.69
C ASN A 218 1.20 9.02 -17.47
N ILE A 219 1.19 10.35 -17.56
CA ILE A 219 2.39 11.18 -17.33
C ILE A 219 2.95 10.88 -15.94
N VAL A 220 2.13 10.95 -14.89
CA VAL A 220 2.57 10.69 -13.52
C VAL A 220 3.00 9.24 -13.35
N PHE A 221 2.18 8.28 -13.82
CA PHE A 221 2.45 6.86 -13.68
C PHE A 221 3.78 6.46 -14.34
N PHE A 222 3.94 6.76 -15.64
CA PHE A 222 5.14 6.37 -16.38
C PHE A 222 6.39 7.13 -15.90
N SER A 223 6.27 8.38 -15.46
CA SER A 223 7.41 9.10 -14.89
C SER A 223 7.98 8.34 -13.68
N ILE A 224 7.11 7.87 -12.78
CA ILE A 224 7.55 7.10 -11.61
C ILE A 224 8.05 5.71 -12.03
N GLN A 225 7.34 5.02 -12.93
CA GLN A 225 7.72 3.67 -13.32
C GLN A 225 9.07 3.63 -14.04
N ILE A 226 9.30 4.53 -15.00
CA ILE A 226 10.52 4.54 -15.81
C ILE A 226 11.69 5.07 -14.99
N PHE A 227 11.56 6.28 -14.43
CA PHE A 227 12.70 6.96 -13.80
C PHE A 227 12.97 6.50 -12.39
N VAL A 228 11.97 6.01 -11.65
CA VAL A 228 12.18 5.55 -10.27
C VAL A 228 12.29 4.03 -10.22
N ASN A 229 11.23 3.33 -10.62
CA ASN A 229 11.14 1.89 -10.36
C ASN A 229 12.03 1.06 -11.29
N ILE A 230 12.08 1.39 -12.59
CA ILE A 230 12.92 0.69 -13.57
C ILE A 230 14.37 1.12 -13.43
N LEU A 231 14.66 2.42 -13.55
CA LEU A 231 16.04 2.92 -13.52
C LEU A 231 16.76 2.57 -12.19
N PHE A 232 16.25 2.99 -11.04
CA PHE A 232 16.89 2.67 -9.76
C PHE A 232 16.73 1.20 -9.38
N GLY A 233 15.70 0.51 -9.88
CA GLY A 233 15.54 -0.93 -9.71
C GLY A 233 16.67 -1.72 -10.36
N ILE A 234 16.99 -1.41 -11.63
CA ILE A 234 18.10 -2.03 -12.38
C ILE A 234 19.44 -1.68 -11.73
N ILE A 235 19.66 -0.41 -11.38
CA ILE A 235 20.87 0.02 -10.68
C ILE A 235 21.03 -0.77 -9.37
N SER A 236 19.96 -0.93 -8.60
CA SER A 236 19.99 -1.71 -7.35
C SER A 236 20.30 -3.18 -7.61
N LEU A 237 19.75 -3.79 -8.68
CA LEU A 237 20.03 -5.18 -9.04
C LEU A 237 21.50 -5.42 -9.39
N ILE A 238 22.15 -4.45 -10.03
CA ILE A 238 23.57 -4.53 -10.41
C ILE A 238 24.46 -4.26 -9.18
N LEU A 239 24.15 -3.23 -8.40
CA LEU A 239 24.97 -2.81 -7.26
C LEU A 239 24.88 -3.77 -6.07
N LEU A 240 23.71 -4.35 -5.79
CA LEU A 240 23.51 -5.18 -4.60
C LEU A 240 24.47 -6.40 -4.56
N PRO A 241 24.62 -7.21 -5.64
CA PRO A 241 25.64 -8.26 -5.66
C PRO A 241 27.07 -7.73 -5.76
N ALA A 242 27.28 -6.54 -6.32
CA ALA A 242 28.61 -5.97 -6.48
C ALA A 242 29.21 -5.43 -5.17
N ILE A 243 28.35 -4.88 -4.30
CA ILE A 243 28.72 -4.35 -2.99
C ILE A 243 28.83 -5.49 -1.97
N ASN A 244 27.90 -6.44 -2.00
CA ASN A 244 27.89 -7.58 -1.08
C ASN A 244 28.68 -8.78 -1.66
N LYS A 245 29.85 -8.52 -2.25
CA LYS A 245 30.79 -9.56 -2.66
C LYS A 245 31.55 -10.07 -1.44
N ASP A 246 30.88 -10.91 -0.66
CA ASP A 246 31.50 -11.86 0.28
C ASP A 246 30.99 -13.27 -0.05
#